data_AF-A0A383S825-F1
#
_entry.id   AF-A0A383S825-F1
#
_cell.length_a   1.000
_cell.length_b   1.000
_cell.length_c   1.000
_cell.angle_alpha   90.00
_cell.angle_beta   90.00
_cell.angle_gamma   90.00
#
_symmetry.space_group_name_H-M   'P 1'
#
loop_
_entity.id
_entity.type
_entity.pdbx_description
1 polymer ?
#
loop_
_entity_poly.entity_id
_entity_poly.type
_entity_poly.pdbx_seq_one_letter_code
_entity_poly.pdbx_strand_id
1 'polypeptide(L)' 'MCRWAKVSKSGYYAWRNRPLSATAQRKEELTTLITYFFDESEQTYGYRRIHAELTQSGIRVSRDMVRKIMAAEGLVA' A
#
# COMPACT_ATOMS: atom_id res chain seq x y z
N MET A 1 -14.80 -31.95 4.74
CA MET A 1 -13.99 -30.72 4.84
C MET A 1 -13.01 -30.71 3.66
N CYS A 2 -12.88 -29.60 2.94
CA CYS A 2 -12.07 -29.39 1.71
C CYS A 2 -12.66 -29.93 0.38
N ARG A 3 -13.51 -29.13 -0.28
CA ARG A 3 -13.92 -29.40 -1.68
C ARG A 3 -14.43 -28.17 -2.43
N TRP A 4 -13.66 -27.09 -2.64
CA TRP A 4 -14.13 -26.04 -3.56
C TRP A 4 -13.15 -25.02 -4.17
N ALA A 5 -11.88 -25.35 -4.32
CA ALA A 5 -11.00 -24.55 -5.19
C ALA A 5 -10.06 -25.47 -5.97
N LYS A 6 -10.48 -25.89 -7.18
CA LYS A 6 -9.60 -26.54 -8.17
C LYS A 6 -8.65 -25.51 -8.78
N VAL A 7 -7.79 -24.90 -7.97
CA VAL A 7 -6.63 -24.16 -8.45
C VAL A 7 -5.39 -24.95 -8.05
N SER A 8 -4.61 -25.37 -9.03
CA SER A 8 -3.31 -25.99 -8.78
C SER A 8 -2.43 -25.00 -8.02
N LYS A 9 -1.61 -25.48 -7.06
CA LYS A 9 -0.64 -24.63 -6.32
C LYS A 9 0.17 -23.74 -7.27
N SER A 10 0.49 -24.23 -8.47
CA SER A 10 1.18 -23.48 -9.52
C SER A 10 0.42 -22.24 -10.02
N GLY A 11 -0.91 -22.23 -10.06
CA GLY A 11 -1.70 -21.05 -10.42
C GLY A 11 -1.71 -19.98 -9.34
N TYR A 12 -1.73 -20.40 -8.06
CA TYR A 12 -1.63 -19.51 -6.90
C TYR A 12 -0.25 -18.83 -6.82
N TYR A 13 0.83 -19.58 -7.08
CA TYR A 13 2.18 -19.01 -7.15
C TYR A 13 2.48 -18.28 -8.46
N ALA A 14 1.86 -18.65 -9.59
CA ALA A 14 1.97 -17.89 -10.84
C ALA A 14 1.25 -16.54 -10.78
N TRP A 15 0.15 -16.43 -10.02
CA TRP A 15 -0.44 -15.13 -9.67
C TRP A 15 0.49 -14.31 -8.76
N ARG A 16 1.19 -14.96 -7.82
CA ARG A 16 2.14 -14.34 -6.89
C ARG A 16 3.48 -13.92 -7.54
N ASN A 17 3.92 -14.60 -8.59
CA ASN A 17 5.19 -14.37 -9.30
C ASN A 17 5.02 -13.61 -10.63
N ARG A 18 3.86 -13.00 -10.91
CA ARG A 18 3.78 -12.07 -12.05
C ARG A 18 4.75 -10.92 -11.80
N PRO A 19 5.50 -10.46 -12.83
CA PRO A 19 6.27 -9.24 -12.70
C PRO A 19 5.34 -8.17 -12.15
N LEU A 20 5.76 -7.47 -11.10
CA LEU A 20 4.95 -6.46 -10.42
C LEU A 20 4.33 -5.58 -11.51
N SER A 21 3.01 -5.65 -11.65
CA SER A 21 2.31 -4.74 -12.57
C SER A 21 2.72 -3.31 -12.22
N ALA A 22 2.74 -2.40 -13.18
CA ALA A 22 3.07 -0.99 -12.92
C ALA A 22 2.30 -0.43 -11.70
N THR A 23 1.07 -0.91 -11.46
CA THR A 23 0.25 -0.60 -10.28
C THR A 23 0.84 -1.12 -8.96
N ALA A 24 1.40 -2.32 -8.95
CA ALA A 24 1.99 -2.93 -7.76
C ALA A 24 3.33 -2.27 -7.40
N GLN A 25 4.17 -1.97 -8.40
CA GLN A 25 5.40 -1.19 -8.19
C GLN A 25 5.08 0.22 -7.69
N ARG A 26 4.08 0.88 -8.28
CA ARG A 26 3.62 2.19 -7.80
C ARG A 26 3.07 2.15 -6.38
N LYS A 27 2.41 1.06 -6.00
CA LYS A 27 1.93 0.86 -4.62
C LYS A 27 3.10 0.73 -3.65
N GLU A 28 4.13 -0.03 -3.99
CA GLU A 28 5.33 -0.19 -3.17
C GLU A 28 6.07 1.13 -2.98
N GLU A 29 6.25 1.91 -4.04
CA GLU A 29 6.81 3.27 -3.95
C GLU A 29 5.99 4.17 -3.01
N LEU A 30 4.66 4.15 -3.14
CA LEU A 30 3.77 4.93 -2.28
C LEU A 30 3.83 4.45 -0.83
N THR A 31 3.96 3.14 -0.59
CA THR A 31 4.15 2.58 0.75
C THR A 31 5.41 3.15 1.39
N THR A 32 6.55 3.12 0.70
CA THR A 32 7.81 3.67 1.21
C THR A 32 7.69 5.16 1.56
N LEU A 33 7.07 5.95 0.68
CA LEU A 33 6.87 7.38 0.91
C LEU A 33 5.93 7.65 2.09
N ILE A 34 4.81 6.92 2.19
CA ILE A 34 3.84 7.07 3.29
C ILE A 34 4.50 6.74 4.63
N THR A 35 5.29 5.66 4.71
CA THR A 35 6.00 5.28 5.93
C THR A 35 7.05 6.32 6.31
N TYR A 36 7.79 6.87 5.33
CA TYR A 36 8.75 7.95 5.57
C TYR A 36 8.09 9.18 6.19
N PHE A 37 7.02 9.71 5.58
CA PHE A 37 6.30 10.87 6.11
C PHE A 37 5.62 10.60 7.46
N PHE A 38 5.20 9.35 7.70
CA PHE A 38 4.64 8.97 8.98
C PHE A 38 5.69 9.01 10.10
N ASP A 39 6.88 8.46 9.84
CA ASP A 39 8.00 8.46 10.78
C ASP A 39 8.53 9.88 11.04
N GLU A 40 8.69 10.69 9.98
CA GLU A 40 9.06 12.11 10.06
C GLU A 40 8.06 12.92 10.91
N SER A 41 6.78 12.52 10.92
CA SER A 41 5.73 13.16 11.73
C SER A 41 5.62 12.64 13.17
N GLU A 42 6.61 11.88 13.65
CA GLU A 42 6.60 11.19 14.94
C GLU A 42 5.33 10.35 15.13
N GLN A 43 4.85 9.72 14.05
CA GLN A 43 3.66 8.85 14.05
C GLN A 43 2.35 9.57 14.47
N THR A 44 2.35 10.91 14.50
CA THR A 44 1.21 11.71 14.92
C THR A 44 0.23 11.94 13.76
N TYR A 45 0.69 11.80 12.51
CA TYR A 45 -0.12 12.15 11.34
C TYR A 45 -0.94 10.95 10.84
N GLY A 46 -2.26 11.08 10.98
CA GLY A 46 -3.20 10.21 10.28
C GLY A 46 -3.21 10.45 8.76
N TYR A 47 -3.89 9.55 8.03
CA TYR A 47 -3.94 9.51 6.56
C TYR A 47 -4.33 10.81 5.85
N ARG A 48 -5.06 11.71 6.53
CA ARG A 48 -5.45 13.02 5.97
C ARG A 48 -4.26 13.97 5.88
N ARG A 49 -3.42 14.00 6.92
CA ARG A 49 -2.22 14.85 6.97
C ARG A 49 -1.13 14.31 6.06
N ILE A 50 -0.89 13.00 6.08
CA ILE A 50 0.06 12.37 5.15
C ILE A 50 -0.35 12.64 3.69
N HIS A 51 -1.63 12.54 3.35
CA HIS A 51 -2.09 12.89 2.00
C HIS A 51 -1.79 14.35 1.64
N ALA A 52 -1.95 15.28 2.59
CA ALA A 52 -1.63 16.68 2.36
C ALA A 52 -0.13 16.89 2.12
N GLU A 53 0.73 16.24 2.90
CA GLU A 53 2.19 16.26 2.70
C GLU A 53 2.58 15.67 1.34
N LEU A 54 2.07 14.48 1.00
CA LEU A 54 2.30 13.87 -0.31
C LEU A 54 1.89 14.79 -1.46
N THR A 55 0.74 15.46 -1.34
CA THR A 55 0.27 16.41 -2.35
C THR A 55 1.19 17.62 -2.46
N GLN A 56 1.67 18.15 -1.32
CA GLN A 56 2.64 19.26 -1.28
C GLN A 56 3.98 18.89 -1.89
N SER A 57 4.45 17.65 -1.70
CA SER A 57 5.64 17.10 -2.34
C SER A 57 5.41 16.73 -3.83
N GLY A 58 4.26 17.06 -4.41
CA GLY A 58 3.94 16.82 -5.82
C GLY A 58 3.48 15.39 -6.15
N ILE A 59 3.27 14.55 -5.14
CA ILE A 59 2.83 13.16 -5.29
C ILE A 59 1.31 13.11 -5.36
N ARG A 60 0.79 12.84 -6.56
CA ARG A 60 -0.65 12.62 -6.76
C ARG A 60 -1.05 11.22 -6.29
N VAL A 61 -1.81 11.17 -5.20
CA VAL A 61 -2.39 9.94 -4.63
C VAL A 61 -3.78 10.25 -4.08
N SER A 62 -4.71 9.28 -4.11
CA SER A 62 -6.02 9.48 -3.50
C SER A 62 -5.98 9.24 -1.99
N ARG A 63 -6.80 9.98 -1.23
CA ARG A 63 -6.94 9.80 0.24
C ARG A 63 -7.26 8.36 0.63
N ASP A 64 -8.08 7.66 -0.17
CA ASP A 64 -8.42 6.27 0.07
C ASP A 64 -7.26 5.31 -0.16
N MET A 65 -6.37 5.60 -1.11
CA MET A 65 -5.17 4.80 -1.33
C MET A 65 -4.20 4.95 -0.16
N VAL A 66 -3.99 6.18 0.32
CA VAL A 66 -3.19 6.44 1.54
C VAL A 66 -3.76 5.68 2.73
N ARG A 67 -5.08 5.76 2.96
CA ARG A 67 -5.77 5.04 4.04
C ARG A 67 -5.58 3.52 3.93
N LYS A 68 -5.71 2.95 2.73
CA LYS A 68 -5.53 1.50 2.51
C LYS A 68 -4.09 1.06 2.76
N ILE A 69 -3.11 1.87 2.35
CA ILE A 69 -1.70 1.59 2.59
C ILE A 69 -1.39 1.67 4.08
N MET A 70 -1.76 2.75 4.77
CA MET A 70 -1.56 2.86 6.22
C MET A 70 -2.21 1.71 6.98
N ALA A 71 -3.44 1.32 6.63
CA ALA A 71 -4.12 0.19 7.24
C ALA A 71 -3.43 -1.16 6.95
N ALA A 72 -2.82 -1.32 5.77
CA ALA A 72 -2.09 -2.53 5.41
C ALA A 72 -0.74 -2.64 6.14
N GLU A 73 -0.07 -1.51 6.37
CA GLU A 73 1.22 -1.42 7.08
C GLU A 73 1.06 -1.30 8.60
N GLY A 74 -0.18 -1.21 9.11
CA GLY A 74 -0.44 -1.05 10.55
C GLY A 74 -0.08 0.32 11.12
N LEU A 75 0.04 1.34 10.27
CA LEU A 75 0.32 2.72 10.68
C LEU A 75 -0.96 3.34 11.25
N VAL A 76 -1.08 3.31 12.58
CA VAL A 76 -2.21 3.86 13.32
C VAL A 76 -1.73 5.08 14.11
N ALA A 77 -2.29 6.25 13.78
CA ALA A 77 -2.21 7.48 14.58
C ALA A 77 -3.55 7.71 15.29
#